data_AF-A0A8T6EGT4-F1
#
_entry.id   AF-A0A8T6EGT4-F1
#
_cell.length_a   1.000
_cell.length_b   1.000
_cell.length_c   1.000
_cell.angle_alpha   90.00
_cell.angle_beta   90.00
_cell.angle_gamma   90.00
#
_symmetry.space_group_name_H-M   'P 1'
#
loop_
_entity.id
_entity.type
_entity.pdbx_description
1 polymer ?
#
loop_
_entity_poly.entity_id
_entity_poly.type
_entity_poly.pdbx_seq_one_letter_code
_entity_poly.pdbx_strand_id
1 'polypeptide(L)'
;MKKQLSSLGVQLRNKLLEQAIDLARNGLYVESANKFEQSGAQPNDSACDTSILAYAFYRRALHQLSESNYSRTVQDIETAMKFQRASQQFRSLFQERLTVIRKAPPVELRRFDEAVAERFDTGQSGINLLSEFLCKHELKKANRVRTVVGIDSISALGVYRWAGDIKRNERWSQLIREFKRGDQGLPALFGRILAEHVTSSETCRSWLREIDYIVPVPGSAIKIAERGADIVAMTAKHLSFRLKIPTRTDFLRRKEDSEKSRDVNKSSLMNQYSFVQKKEKEINGRVVLLLDDVMTRGHTAEACSSQLKAFGCTKVFLLVLAFAESTLQSNRRSNETK
;
A
#
# COMPACT_ATOMS: atom_id res chain seq x y z
N MET A 1 25.42 27.31 -37.49
CA MET A 1 25.94 26.87 -36.16
C MET A 1 25.01 27.20 -34.99
N LYS A 2 24.76 28.48 -34.59
CA LYS A 2 23.93 28.79 -33.39
C LYS A 2 22.50 28.21 -33.42
N LYS A 3 21.79 28.27 -34.56
CA LYS A 3 20.44 27.68 -34.72
C LYS A 3 20.40 26.14 -34.67
N GLN A 4 21.47 25.47 -35.08
CA GLN A 4 21.59 23.99 -35.03
C GLN A 4 21.98 23.50 -33.62
N LEU A 5 22.84 24.25 -32.92
CA LEU A 5 23.17 23.99 -31.52
C LEU A 5 21.94 24.19 -30.61
N SER A 6 21.11 25.22 -30.88
CA SER A 6 19.86 25.41 -30.17
C SER A 6 18.83 24.31 -30.45
N SER A 7 18.72 23.81 -31.69
CA SER A 7 17.79 22.72 -32.01
C SER A 7 18.20 21.39 -31.39
N LEU A 8 19.51 21.09 -31.36
CA LEU A 8 20.05 19.88 -30.74
C LEU A 8 19.85 19.88 -29.22
N GLY A 9 20.05 21.04 -28.58
CA GLY A 9 19.78 21.21 -27.14
C GLY A 9 18.31 20.98 -26.77
N VAL A 10 17.37 21.47 -27.60
CA VAL A 10 15.94 21.23 -27.40
C VAL A 10 15.57 19.74 -27.58
N GLN A 11 16.11 19.09 -28.60
CA GLN A 11 15.88 17.65 -28.83
C GLN A 11 16.41 16.80 -27.67
N LEU A 12 17.61 17.11 -27.16
CA LEU A 12 18.19 16.40 -26.02
C LEU A 12 17.36 16.60 -24.75
N ARG A 13 16.91 17.84 -24.47
CA ARG A 13 16.02 18.14 -23.34
C ARG A 13 14.72 17.33 -23.41
N ASN A 14 14.06 17.31 -24.57
CA ASN A 14 12.80 16.58 -24.74
C ASN A 14 12.99 15.07 -24.54
N LYS A 15 14.07 14.50 -25.09
CA LYS A 15 14.39 13.07 -24.92
C LYS A 15 14.63 12.70 -23.46
N LEU A 16 15.37 13.52 -22.72
CA LEU A 16 15.63 13.29 -21.29
C LEU A 16 14.34 13.42 -20.48
N LEU A 17 13.46 14.36 -20.83
CA LEU A 17 12.17 14.51 -20.19
C LEU A 17 11.25 13.29 -20.42
N GLU A 18 11.18 12.79 -21.66
CA GLU A 18 10.43 11.56 -21.96
C GLU A 18 10.95 10.38 -21.14
N GLN A 19 12.28 10.22 -21.06
CA GLN A 19 12.90 9.20 -20.22
C GLN A 19 12.55 9.37 -18.74
N ALA A 20 12.54 10.60 -18.22
CA ALA A 20 12.16 10.87 -16.84
C ALA A 20 10.70 10.46 -16.57
N ILE A 21 9.78 10.78 -17.48
CA ILE A 21 8.36 10.40 -17.37
C ILE A 21 8.20 8.87 -17.42
N ASP A 22 8.91 8.19 -18.32
CA ASP A 22 8.83 6.73 -18.43
C ASP A 22 9.43 6.02 -17.22
N LEU A 23 10.54 6.52 -16.67
CA LEU A 23 11.06 6.04 -15.39
C LEU A 23 10.02 6.20 -14.26
N ALA A 24 9.34 7.35 -14.20
CA ALA A 24 8.28 7.60 -13.21
C ALA A 24 7.12 6.61 -13.38
N ARG A 25 6.68 6.35 -14.62
CA ARG A 25 5.60 5.39 -14.94
C ARG A 25 5.94 3.96 -14.53
N ASN A 26 7.22 3.59 -14.58
CA ASN A 26 7.72 2.28 -14.17
C ASN A 26 8.02 2.19 -12.65
N GLY A 27 7.87 3.30 -11.92
CA GLY A 27 8.10 3.38 -10.48
C GLY A 27 9.56 3.55 -10.07
N LEU A 28 10.42 3.95 -11.01
CA LEU A 28 11.83 4.30 -10.78
C LEU A 28 11.93 5.80 -10.48
N TYR A 29 11.41 6.19 -9.31
CA TYR A 29 11.15 7.59 -8.98
C TYR A 29 12.41 8.42 -8.71
N VAL A 30 13.43 7.83 -8.09
CA VAL A 30 14.70 8.50 -7.81
C VAL A 30 15.43 8.77 -9.12
N GLU A 31 15.50 7.75 -9.99
CA GLU A 31 16.10 7.84 -11.32
C GLU A 31 15.31 8.81 -12.21
N SER A 32 13.99 8.81 -12.12
CA SER A 32 13.11 9.76 -12.80
C SER A 32 13.43 11.21 -12.42
N ALA A 33 13.48 11.52 -11.12
CA ALA A 33 13.79 12.88 -10.66
C ALA A 33 15.21 13.31 -11.04
N ASN A 34 16.18 12.39 -10.96
CA ASN A 34 17.56 12.65 -11.44
C ASN A 34 17.59 12.94 -12.95
N LYS A 35 16.83 12.15 -13.74
CA LYS A 35 16.74 12.31 -15.19
C LYS A 35 16.04 13.61 -15.58
N PHE A 36 15.01 14.01 -14.82
CA PHE A 36 14.34 15.28 -15.00
C PHE A 36 15.31 16.45 -14.80
N GLU A 37 16.10 16.46 -13.72
CA GLU A 37 17.08 17.53 -13.50
C GLU A 37 18.15 17.58 -14.59
N GLN A 38 18.61 16.42 -15.09
CA GLN A 38 19.54 16.35 -16.23
C GLN A 38 18.96 16.99 -17.50
N SER A 39 17.63 17.01 -17.66
CA SER A 39 17.00 17.65 -18.81
C SER A 39 17.09 19.18 -18.77
N GLY A 40 17.33 19.78 -17.59
CA GLY A 40 17.25 21.22 -17.37
C GLY A 40 15.84 21.81 -17.47
N ALA A 41 14.81 20.98 -17.62
CA ALA A 41 13.41 21.42 -17.62
C ALA A 41 12.98 21.95 -16.25
N GLN A 42 11.98 22.82 -16.26
CA GLN A 42 11.38 23.40 -15.06
C GLN A 42 9.99 22.79 -14.85
N PRO A 43 9.58 22.48 -13.59
CA PRO A 43 8.30 21.82 -13.30
C PRO A 43 7.03 22.49 -13.86
N ASN A 44 7.11 23.79 -14.15
CA ASN A 44 6.04 24.62 -14.70
C ASN A 44 6.02 24.66 -16.24
N ASP A 45 6.95 23.99 -16.93
CA ASP A 45 6.88 23.86 -18.39
C ASP A 45 5.69 22.96 -18.77
N SER A 46 4.83 23.43 -19.67
CA SER A 46 3.61 22.71 -20.09
C SER A 46 3.89 21.31 -20.65
N ALA A 47 5.07 21.09 -21.21
CA ALA A 47 5.52 19.81 -21.76
C ALA A 47 5.84 18.75 -20.68
N CYS A 48 6.15 19.17 -19.44
CA CYS A 48 6.51 18.26 -18.35
C CYS A 48 5.60 18.33 -17.13
N ASP A 49 4.65 19.25 -17.11
CA ASP A 49 3.74 19.42 -15.99
C ASP A 49 2.83 18.20 -15.84
N THR A 50 3.25 17.25 -15.02
CA THR A 50 2.58 15.98 -14.77
C THR A 50 2.64 15.65 -13.30
N SER A 51 1.52 15.17 -12.75
CA SER A 51 1.44 14.72 -11.35
C SER A 51 2.43 13.60 -11.02
N ILE A 52 2.85 12.82 -12.02
CA ILE A 52 3.78 11.71 -11.83
C ILE A 52 5.22 12.18 -11.59
N LEU A 53 5.64 13.28 -12.21
CA LEU A 53 6.95 13.87 -11.94
C LEU A 53 6.94 14.59 -10.58
N ALA A 54 5.85 15.25 -10.22
CA ALA A 54 5.66 15.78 -8.85
C ALA A 54 5.85 14.67 -7.80
N TYR A 55 5.23 13.52 -8.01
CA TYR A 55 5.38 12.37 -7.13
C TYR A 55 6.80 11.80 -7.15
N ALA A 56 7.47 11.77 -8.31
CA ALA A 56 8.85 11.31 -8.42
C ALA A 56 9.80 12.14 -7.54
N PHE A 57 9.67 13.47 -7.57
CA PHE A 57 10.42 14.37 -6.69
C PHE A 57 10.09 14.15 -5.23
N TYR A 58 8.81 14.03 -4.87
CA TYR A 58 8.42 13.73 -3.50
C TYR A 58 9.03 12.40 -2.99
N ARG A 59 9.06 11.37 -3.83
CA ARG A 59 9.65 10.06 -3.48
C ARG A 59 11.16 10.12 -3.35
N ARG A 60 11.85 10.88 -4.23
CA ARG A 60 13.27 11.14 -4.05
C ARG A 60 13.52 11.89 -2.73
N ALA A 61 12.66 12.84 -2.36
CA ALA A 61 12.77 13.53 -1.07
C ALA A 61 12.73 12.56 0.12
N LEU A 62 11.83 11.57 0.10
CA LEU A 62 11.75 10.55 1.15
C LEU A 62 13.01 9.68 1.22
N HIS A 63 13.58 9.31 0.08
CA HIS A 63 14.87 8.61 0.03
C HIS A 63 16.01 9.49 0.56
N GLN A 64 16.03 10.77 0.22
CA GLN A 64 17.05 11.69 0.76
C GLN A 64 16.90 11.86 2.28
N LEU A 65 15.66 11.83 2.77
CA LEU A 65 15.37 11.93 4.19
C LEU A 65 15.86 10.69 4.96
N SER A 66 15.73 9.49 4.41
CA SER A 66 16.27 8.26 5.02
C SER A 66 17.79 8.28 5.11
N GLU A 67 18.44 8.90 4.12
CA GLU A 67 19.90 9.14 4.10
C GLU A 67 20.32 10.37 4.93
N SER A 68 19.41 10.96 5.71
CA SER A 68 19.65 12.17 6.51
C SER A 68 20.10 13.39 5.70
N ASN A 69 19.79 13.44 4.40
CA ASN A 69 20.09 14.56 3.50
C ASN A 69 18.93 15.58 3.47
N TYR A 70 18.74 16.27 4.59
CA TYR A 70 17.61 17.18 4.81
C TYR A 70 17.53 18.33 3.81
N SER A 71 18.67 18.92 3.43
CA SER A 71 18.71 20.01 2.46
C SER A 71 18.13 19.57 1.11
N ARG A 72 18.50 18.37 0.67
CA ARG A 72 18.00 17.82 -0.59
C ARG A 72 16.54 17.40 -0.49
N THR A 73 16.11 16.84 0.64
CA THR A 73 14.70 16.55 0.90
C THR A 73 13.83 17.80 0.74
N VAL A 74 14.22 18.92 1.35
CA VAL A 74 13.51 20.20 1.24
C VAL A 74 13.41 20.63 -0.22
N GLN A 75 14.54 20.63 -0.94
CA GLN A 75 14.59 21.03 -2.35
C GLN A 75 13.68 20.16 -3.22
N ASP A 76 13.65 18.85 -2.97
CA ASP A 76 12.83 17.91 -3.74
C ASP A 76 11.34 18.13 -3.48
N ILE A 77 10.92 18.38 -2.24
CA ILE A 77 9.51 18.67 -1.91
C ILE A 77 9.07 19.99 -2.54
N GLU A 78 9.91 21.03 -2.48
CA GLU A 78 9.62 22.30 -3.13
C GLU A 78 9.51 22.16 -4.65
N THR A 79 10.35 21.32 -5.25
CA THR A 79 10.28 21.02 -6.67
C THR A 79 9.00 20.27 -7.02
N ALA A 80 8.60 19.29 -6.21
CA ALA A 80 7.34 18.57 -6.36
C ALA A 80 6.12 19.52 -6.32
N MET A 81 6.16 20.54 -5.48
CA MET A 81 5.08 21.53 -5.35
C MET A 81 4.93 22.44 -6.58
N LYS A 82 5.97 22.64 -7.37
CA LYS A 82 5.96 23.52 -8.55
C LYS A 82 5.19 22.92 -9.74
N PHE A 83 4.90 21.63 -9.75
CA PHE A 83 4.11 20.98 -10.79
C PHE A 83 2.63 21.37 -10.68
N GLN A 84 2.09 22.07 -11.68
CA GLN A 84 0.72 22.60 -11.67
C GLN A 84 -0.37 21.52 -11.83
N ARG A 85 -0.03 20.35 -12.39
CA ARG A 85 -0.92 19.17 -12.45
C ARG A 85 -0.88 18.29 -11.20
N ALA A 86 -0.02 18.57 -10.22
CA ALA A 86 -0.13 17.92 -8.92
C ALA A 86 -1.48 18.28 -8.28
N SER A 87 -2.22 17.27 -7.80
CA SER A 87 -3.52 17.52 -7.18
C SER A 87 -3.36 18.36 -5.91
N GLN A 88 -4.40 19.10 -5.52
CA GLN A 88 -4.40 19.93 -4.32
C GLN A 88 -4.01 19.13 -3.07
N GLN A 89 -4.39 17.85 -3.02
CA GLN A 89 -4.09 16.92 -1.93
C GLN A 89 -2.60 16.56 -1.87
N PHE A 90 -1.96 16.33 -3.01
CA PHE A 90 -0.51 16.14 -3.05
C PHE A 90 0.22 17.40 -2.61
N ARG A 91 -0.24 18.58 -3.03
CA ARG A 91 0.33 19.84 -2.56
C ARG A 91 0.18 20.05 -1.07
N SER A 92 -0.95 19.69 -0.48
CA SER A 92 -1.14 19.73 0.98
C SER A 92 -0.13 18.82 1.68
N LEU A 93 0.00 17.57 1.22
CA LEU A 93 0.97 16.61 1.74
C LEU A 93 2.41 17.14 1.68
N PHE A 94 2.78 17.73 0.54
CA PHE A 94 4.10 18.32 0.34
C PHE A 94 4.33 19.50 1.29
N GLN A 95 3.38 20.43 1.38
CA GLN A 95 3.45 21.61 2.23
C GLN A 95 3.57 21.27 3.72
N GLU A 96 2.79 20.29 4.18
CA GLU A 96 2.82 19.83 5.57
C GLU A 96 4.18 19.22 5.92
N ARG A 97 4.70 18.35 5.04
CA ARG A 97 6.01 17.72 5.25
C ARG A 97 7.15 18.75 5.21
N LEU A 98 7.10 19.69 4.27
CA LEU A 98 8.05 20.80 4.16
C LEU A 98 8.05 21.66 5.44
N THR A 99 6.87 21.95 5.98
CA THR A 99 6.70 22.77 7.19
C THR A 99 7.43 22.16 8.37
N VAL A 100 7.48 20.83 8.49
CA VAL A 100 8.10 20.20 9.66
C VAL A 100 9.55 19.87 9.48
N ILE A 101 9.99 19.45 8.28
CA ILE A 101 11.43 19.34 7.99
C ILE A 101 12.15 20.67 8.28
N ARG A 102 11.47 21.80 8.08
CA ARG A 102 12.01 23.15 8.36
C ARG A 102 11.98 23.57 9.82
N LYS A 103 11.08 23.02 10.63
CA LYS A 103 10.82 23.49 12.00
C LYS A 103 11.41 22.58 13.09
N ALA A 104 11.75 21.33 12.76
CA ALA A 104 12.21 20.34 13.73
C ALA A 104 13.68 19.94 13.45
N PRO A 105 14.56 19.84 14.47
CA PRO A 105 15.90 19.29 14.29
C PRO A 105 15.84 17.80 13.86
N PRO A 106 16.88 17.27 13.18
CA PRO A 106 16.97 15.89 12.67
C PRO A 106 16.47 14.76 13.59
N VAL A 107 16.69 14.91 14.90
CA VAL A 107 16.26 13.97 15.96
C VAL A 107 14.75 13.96 16.19
N GLU A 108 14.05 15.05 15.90
CA GLU A 108 12.59 15.18 16.04
C GLU A 108 11.81 14.79 14.78
N LEU A 109 12.46 14.52 13.65
CA LEU A 109 11.78 14.06 12.44
C LEU A 109 11.20 12.64 12.58
N ARG A 110 11.81 11.78 13.42
CA ARG A 110 11.18 10.50 13.83
C ARG A 110 9.93 10.73 14.67
N ARG A 111 9.98 11.69 15.60
CA ARG A 111 8.82 12.15 16.37
C ARG A 111 7.78 12.86 15.51
N PHE A 112 8.16 13.42 14.35
CA PHE A 112 7.23 13.98 13.38
C PHE A 112 6.54 12.89 12.55
N ASP A 113 7.21 11.83 12.11
CA ASP A 113 6.47 10.70 11.50
C ASP A 113 5.50 10.07 12.52
N GLU A 114 5.85 10.07 13.81
CA GLU A 114 4.97 9.74 14.93
C GLU A 114 3.87 10.79 15.17
N ALA A 115 4.14 12.10 15.10
CA ALA A 115 3.19 13.21 15.33
C ALA A 115 2.32 13.55 14.10
N VAL A 116 2.77 13.19 12.90
CA VAL A 116 2.00 13.09 11.66
C VAL A 116 1.02 11.94 11.81
N ALA A 117 1.48 10.78 12.29
CA ALA A 117 0.59 9.70 12.67
C ALA A 117 -0.40 10.12 13.77
N GLU A 118 -0.03 11.04 14.68
CA GLU A 118 -0.86 11.57 15.78
C GLU A 118 -1.84 12.70 15.37
N ARG A 119 -1.49 13.62 14.46
CA ARG A 119 -2.41 14.68 13.95
C ARG A 119 -3.31 14.21 12.81
N PHE A 120 -2.90 13.20 12.04
CA PHE A 120 -3.82 12.46 11.17
C PHE A 120 -4.75 11.52 11.97
N ASP A 121 -4.60 11.44 13.29
CA ASP A 121 -5.38 10.55 14.16
C ASP A 121 -6.72 11.13 14.65
N THR A 122 -6.91 12.45 14.58
CA THR A 122 -8.10 13.12 15.14
C THR A 122 -9.21 13.43 14.13
N GLY A 123 -9.05 13.06 12.85
CA GLY A 123 -10.07 13.28 11.82
C GLY A 123 -10.32 14.75 11.41
N GLN A 124 -9.52 15.70 11.89
CA GLN A 124 -9.74 17.14 11.67
C GLN A 124 -9.40 17.64 10.25
N SER A 125 -8.80 16.83 9.37
CA SER A 125 -8.34 17.32 8.06
C SER A 125 -9.42 17.40 6.98
N GLY A 126 -10.62 16.84 7.20
CA GLY A 126 -11.71 16.85 6.19
C GLY A 126 -11.43 16.12 4.88
N ILE A 127 -10.27 15.46 4.73
CA ILE A 127 -9.87 14.73 3.51
C ILE A 127 -10.41 13.30 3.59
N ASN A 128 -11.40 12.99 2.75
CA ASN A 128 -11.91 11.64 2.57
C ASN A 128 -11.02 10.87 1.57
N LEU A 129 -9.90 10.33 2.07
CA LEU A 129 -8.96 9.54 1.27
C LEU A 129 -9.63 8.30 0.65
N LEU A 130 -10.65 7.76 1.30
CA LEU A 130 -11.50 6.70 0.77
C LEU A 130 -12.04 7.04 -0.62
N SER A 131 -12.52 8.26 -0.82
CA SER A 131 -13.14 8.69 -2.08
C SER A 131 -12.17 8.82 -3.26
N GLU A 132 -10.88 9.01 -2.97
CA GLU A 132 -9.83 9.16 -3.99
C GLU A 132 -9.25 7.82 -4.46
N PHE A 133 -9.32 6.80 -3.61
CA PHE A 133 -8.68 5.52 -3.84
C PHE A 133 -9.65 4.34 -4.00
N LEU A 134 -10.90 4.49 -3.55
CA LEU A 134 -11.92 3.48 -3.81
C LEU A 134 -12.24 3.42 -5.31
N CYS A 135 -11.93 2.29 -5.93
CA CYS A 135 -12.61 1.87 -7.15
C CYS A 135 -14.08 1.49 -6.84
N LYS A 136 -14.91 2.44 -6.37
CA LYS A 136 -16.29 2.22 -5.87
C LYS A 136 -17.16 1.42 -6.84
N HIS A 137 -17.00 1.65 -8.14
CA HIS A 137 -17.77 0.95 -9.18
C HIS A 137 -17.29 -0.49 -9.45
N GLU A 138 -16.02 -0.80 -9.18
CA GLU A 138 -15.44 -2.13 -9.43
C GLU A 138 -15.57 -3.04 -8.21
N LEU A 139 -15.55 -2.47 -6.99
CA LEU A 139 -15.82 -3.20 -5.74
C LEU A 139 -17.25 -3.74 -5.67
N LYS A 140 -18.25 -2.98 -6.15
CA LYS A 140 -19.64 -3.49 -6.22
C LYS A 140 -19.76 -4.73 -7.12
N LYS A 141 -18.89 -4.86 -8.13
CA LYS A 141 -18.81 -6.04 -9.01
C LYS A 141 -17.96 -7.16 -8.39
N ALA A 142 -16.94 -6.81 -7.61
CA ALA A 142 -16.01 -7.73 -6.94
C ALA A 142 -16.56 -8.38 -5.66
N ASN A 143 -17.37 -7.64 -4.88
CA ASN A 143 -18.00 -8.11 -3.65
C ASN A 143 -19.10 -9.15 -3.91
N ARG A 144 -19.48 -9.38 -5.18
CA ARG A 144 -20.40 -10.47 -5.53
C ARG A 144 -19.64 -11.80 -5.51
N VAL A 145 -19.71 -12.43 -4.34
CA VAL A 145 -19.61 -13.87 -4.10
C VAL A 145 -18.20 -14.45 -4.27
N ARG A 146 -17.42 -14.41 -3.19
CA ARG A 146 -16.38 -15.42 -2.92
C ARG A 146 -16.40 -15.80 -1.45
N THR A 147 -16.86 -17.00 -1.18
CA THR A 147 -16.66 -17.66 0.11
C THR A 147 -15.24 -18.22 0.12
N VAL A 148 -14.45 -17.84 1.12
CA VAL A 148 -13.18 -18.50 1.43
C VAL A 148 -13.45 -19.37 2.64
N VAL A 149 -13.10 -20.65 2.56
CA VAL A 149 -13.32 -21.60 3.66
C VAL A 149 -12.62 -21.06 4.92
N GLY A 150 -13.34 -21.09 6.04
CA GLY A 150 -12.85 -20.59 7.32
C GLY A 150 -12.95 -19.06 7.50
N ILE A 151 -13.36 -18.30 6.49
CA ILE A 151 -13.55 -16.85 6.59
C ILE A 151 -15.05 -16.52 6.65
N ASP A 152 -15.45 -15.82 7.70
CA ASP A 152 -16.85 -15.48 7.99
C ASP A 152 -17.35 -14.28 7.18
N SER A 153 -16.46 -13.31 6.91
CA SER A 153 -16.77 -12.18 6.04
C SER A 153 -15.50 -11.55 5.46
N ILE A 154 -15.60 -10.92 4.29
CA ILE A 154 -14.47 -10.37 3.55
C ILE A 154 -14.78 -8.95 3.09
N SER A 155 -13.79 -8.06 3.20
CA SER A 155 -13.89 -6.70 2.69
C SER A 155 -12.56 -6.25 2.09
N ALA A 156 -12.65 -5.44 1.02
CA ALA A 156 -11.50 -4.90 0.31
C ALA A 156 -11.70 -3.41 -0.01
N LEU A 157 -10.60 -2.66 -0.11
CA LEU A 157 -10.61 -1.25 -0.53
C LEU A 157 -10.61 -1.04 -2.04
N GLY A 158 -10.23 -2.05 -2.83
CA GLY A 158 -10.18 -1.89 -4.27
C GLY A 158 -9.87 -3.15 -5.05
N VAL A 159 -9.50 -2.95 -6.32
CA VAL A 159 -9.10 -4.00 -7.25
C VAL A 159 -7.65 -3.79 -7.64
N TYR A 160 -6.84 -4.84 -7.54
CA TYR A 160 -5.44 -4.87 -7.93
C TYR A 160 -5.28 -5.51 -9.30
N ARG A 161 -4.62 -4.80 -10.21
CA ARG A 161 -4.33 -5.27 -11.57
C ARG A 161 -2.84 -5.54 -11.70
N TRP A 162 -2.52 -6.77 -12.10
CA TRP A 162 -1.14 -7.24 -12.23
C TRP A 162 -0.47 -6.60 -13.46
N ALA A 163 0.86 -6.71 -13.55
CA ALA A 163 1.67 -5.99 -14.55
C ALA A 163 1.35 -6.32 -16.03
N GLY A 164 0.68 -7.45 -16.30
CA GLY A 164 0.22 -7.80 -17.65
C GLY A 164 -1.14 -7.23 -18.02
N ASP A 165 -1.82 -6.49 -17.14
CA ASP A 165 -3.12 -5.89 -17.42
C ASP A 165 -3.00 -4.53 -18.14
N ILE A 166 -3.92 -4.24 -19.06
CA ILE A 166 -3.98 -2.98 -19.82
C ILE A 166 -4.18 -1.78 -18.88
N LYS A 167 -4.88 -1.98 -17.76
CA LYS A 167 -5.15 -0.97 -16.73
C LYS A 167 -4.17 -1.02 -15.56
N ARG A 168 -3.02 -1.70 -15.70
CA ARG A 168 -1.98 -1.79 -14.66
C ARG A 168 -1.53 -0.42 -14.13
N ASN A 169 -1.65 0.64 -14.93
CA ASN A 169 -1.21 1.99 -14.60
C ASN A 169 -2.19 2.78 -13.73
N GLU A 170 -3.32 2.20 -13.33
CA GLU A 170 -4.19 2.82 -12.36
C GLU A 170 -3.45 3.06 -11.03
N ARG A 171 -3.69 4.24 -10.45
CA ARG A 171 -2.99 4.75 -9.27
C ARG A 171 -3.05 3.77 -8.09
N TRP A 172 -4.19 3.12 -7.87
CA TRP A 172 -4.35 2.12 -6.81
C TRP A 172 -3.45 0.89 -7.01
N SER A 173 -3.34 0.39 -8.25
CA SER A 173 -2.46 -0.73 -8.56
C SER A 173 -0.98 -0.34 -8.49
N GLN A 174 -0.63 0.91 -8.81
CA GLN A 174 0.73 1.44 -8.60
C GLN A 174 1.10 1.49 -7.12
N LEU A 175 0.23 2.06 -6.27
CA LEU A 175 0.45 2.13 -4.82
C LEU A 175 0.58 0.75 -4.18
N ILE A 176 -0.25 -0.22 -4.58
CA ILE A 176 -0.11 -1.60 -4.10
C ILE A 176 1.22 -2.23 -4.53
N ARG A 177 1.72 -1.95 -5.74
CA ARG A 177 3.04 -2.44 -6.16
C ARG A 177 4.16 -1.82 -5.36
N GLU A 178 4.09 -0.51 -5.09
CA GLU A 178 5.06 0.19 -4.24
C GLU A 178 5.05 -0.37 -2.81
N PHE A 179 3.85 -0.59 -2.25
CA PHE A 179 3.69 -1.25 -0.97
C PHE A 179 4.35 -2.62 -0.99
N LYS A 180 4.02 -3.46 -1.98
CA LYS A 180 4.64 -4.80 -2.17
C LYS A 180 6.15 -4.77 -2.40
N ARG A 181 6.73 -3.65 -2.83
CA ARG A 181 8.18 -3.46 -2.97
C ARG A 181 8.85 -3.03 -1.67
N GLY A 182 8.09 -2.75 -0.61
CA GLY A 182 8.65 -2.42 0.71
C GLY A 182 8.62 -0.93 1.04
N ASP A 183 7.79 -0.11 0.38
CA ASP A 183 7.64 1.29 0.80
C ASP A 183 7.08 1.36 2.22
N GLN A 184 7.90 1.84 3.16
CA GLN A 184 7.57 1.90 4.58
C GLN A 184 6.69 3.09 4.97
N GLY A 185 6.44 4.04 4.07
CA GLY A 185 5.49 5.15 4.29
C GLY A 185 4.04 4.78 3.97
N LEU A 186 3.82 3.82 3.06
CA LEU A 186 2.48 3.37 2.68
C LEU A 186 1.68 2.63 3.78
N PRO A 187 2.29 1.86 4.72
CA PRO A 187 1.58 1.26 5.84
C PRO A 187 0.73 2.23 6.66
N ALA A 188 1.23 3.44 6.93
CA ALA A 188 0.49 4.46 7.69
C ALA A 188 -0.75 4.95 6.93
N LEU A 189 -0.57 5.24 5.63
CA LEU A 189 -1.66 5.64 4.73
C LEU A 189 -2.72 4.53 4.65
N PHE A 190 -2.29 3.29 4.40
CA PHE A 190 -3.16 2.14 4.26
C PHE A 190 -3.90 1.80 5.55
N GLY A 191 -3.25 1.86 6.71
CA GLY A 191 -3.90 1.67 8.01
C GLY A 191 -5.01 2.69 8.25
N ARG A 192 -4.82 3.96 7.86
CA ARG A 192 -5.86 5.00 7.95
C ARG A 192 -7.04 4.71 7.04
N ILE A 193 -6.82 4.51 5.75
CA ILE A 193 -7.94 4.28 4.81
C ILE A 193 -8.69 2.99 5.11
N LEU A 194 -8.01 1.96 5.63
CA LEU A 194 -8.65 0.74 6.12
C LEU A 194 -9.53 1.03 7.35
N ALA A 195 -9.05 1.84 8.30
CA ALA A 195 -9.85 2.24 9.46
C ALA A 195 -11.09 3.03 9.03
N GLU A 196 -10.92 4.01 8.14
CA GLU A 196 -12.04 4.78 7.56
C GLU A 196 -13.03 3.85 6.83
N HIS A 197 -12.55 2.87 6.05
CA HIS A 197 -13.40 1.90 5.37
C HIS A 197 -14.23 1.07 6.35
N VAL A 198 -13.57 0.50 7.36
CA VAL A 198 -14.21 -0.39 8.33
C VAL A 198 -15.24 0.39 9.15
N THR A 199 -14.95 1.65 9.49
CA THR A 199 -15.84 2.52 10.27
C THR A 199 -16.93 3.21 9.45
N SER A 200 -16.84 3.25 8.12
CA SER A 200 -17.84 3.89 7.25
C SER A 200 -18.74 2.90 6.50
N SER A 201 -18.29 1.66 6.32
CA SER A 201 -19.06 0.56 5.73
C SER A 201 -20.03 -0.02 6.75
N GLU A 202 -21.33 -0.05 6.44
CA GLU A 202 -22.35 -0.68 7.28
C GLU A 202 -22.02 -2.15 7.60
N THR A 203 -21.54 -2.89 6.59
CA THR A 203 -21.12 -4.28 6.73
C THR A 203 -19.92 -4.43 7.67
N CYS A 204 -18.93 -3.55 7.58
CA CYS A 204 -17.73 -3.68 8.40
C CYS A 204 -17.90 -3.12 9.82
N ARG A 205 -18.85 -2.19 10.03
CA ARG A 205 -19.18 -1.65 11.34
C ARG A 205 -19.71 -2.71 12.30
N SER A 206 -20.47 -3.69 11.80
CA SER A 206 -20.93 -4.79 12.64
C SER A 206 -19.76 -5.63 13.16
N TRP A 207 -18.71 -5.81 12.36
CA TRP A 207 -17.51 -6.54 12.75
C TRP A 207 -16.79 -5.90 13.94
N LEU A 208 -16.71 -4.57 13.97
CA LEU A 208 -15.95 -3.82 14.98
C LEU A 208 -16.39 -4.10 16.42
N ARG A 209 -17.65 -4.50 16.63
CA ARG A 209 -18.17 -4.81 17.97
C ARG A 209 -17.75 -6.19 18.46
N GLU A 210 -17.27 -7.05 17.56
CA GLU A 210 -16.95 -8.44 17.86
C GLU A 210 -15.45 -8.71 17.88
N ILE A 211 -14.66 -7.97 17.09
CA ILE A 211 -13.22 -8.26 16.90
C ILE A 211 -12.44 -8.04 18.20
N ASP A 212 -11.77 -9.09 18.66
CA ASP A 212 -10.81 -9.03 19.77
C ASP A 212 -9.40 -8.64 19.28
N TYR A 213 -8.97 -9.14 18.12
CA TYR A 213 -7.60 -8.98 17.62
C TYR A 213 -7.50 -8.69 16.13
N ILE A 214 -6.51 -7.86 15.76
CA ILE A 214 -6.03 -7.76 14.38
C ILE A 214 -4.83 -8.69 14.22
N VAL A 215 -4.89 -9.62 13.28
CA VAL A 215 -3.79 -10.55 12.98
C VAL A 215 -3.31 -10.27 11.55
N PRO A 216 -2.09 -9.72 11.34
CA PRO A 216 -1.54 -9.62 10.00
C PRO A 216 -1.12 -10.99 9.48
N VAL A 217 -1.34 -11.25 8.20
CA VAL A 217 -0.78 -12.42 7.51
C VAL A 217 0.76 -12.31 7.54
N PRO A 218 1.48 -13.33 8.05
CA PRO A 218 2.94 -13.27 8.14
C PRO A 218 3.62 -13.24 6.76
N GLY A 219 4.54 -12.30 6.58
CA GLY A 219 5.41 -12.27 5.39
C GLY A 219 6.38 -13.46 5.32
N SER A 220 6.98 -13.67 4.14
CA SER A 220 8.17 -14.53 4.01
C SER A 220 9.38 -13.84 4.62
N ALA A 221 10.22 -14.58 5.35
CA ALA A 221 11.45 -14.06 5.95
C ALA A 221 12.36 -13.37 4.91
N ILE A 222 12.48 -13.96 3.71
CA ILE A 222 13.24 -13.39 2.60
C ILE A 222 12.69 -12.02 2.21
N LYS A 223 11.36 -11.93 2.01
CA LYS A 223 10.71 -10.65 1.63
C LYS A 223 10.78 -9.60 2.73
N ILE A 224 10.69 -10.02 4.00
CA ILE A 224 10.83 -9.10 5.13
C ILE A 224 12.25 -8.56 5.18
N ALA A 225 13.26 -9.41 4.99
CA ALA A 225 14.66 -9.00 4.93
C ALA A 225 14.94 -8.05 3.75
N GLU A 226 14.47 -8.39 2.54
CA GLU A 226 14.61 -7.55 1.33
C GLU A 226 13.99 -6.15 1.51
N ARG A 227 12.86 -6.06 2.22
CA ARG A 227 12.11 -4.81 2.44
C ARG A 227 12.54 -4.06 3.71
N GLY A 228 13.36 -4.69 4.54
CA GLY A 228 13.72 -4.23 5.88
C GLY A 228 12.59 -4.26 6.92
N ALA A 229 11.37 -4.66 6.54
CA ALA A 229 10.21 -4.69 7.44
C ALA A 229 9.06 -5.57 6.91
N ASP A 230 8.19 -6.01 7.84
CA ASP A 230 6.89 -6.59 7.50
C ASP A 230 5.84 -5.48 7.33
N ILE A 231 5.69 -5.04 6.09
CA ILE A 231 4.75 -3.98 5.69
C ILE A 231 3.27 -4.27 6.05
N VAL A 232 2.84 -5.54 6.10
CA VAL A 232 1.46 -5.90 6.47
C VAL A 232 1.31 -5.79 7.97
N ALA A 233 2.29 -6.25 8.75
CA ALA A 233 2.31 -6.05 10.19
C ALA A 233 2.41 -4.56 10.59
N MET A 234 3.19 -3.75 9.86
CA MET A 234 3.21 -2.30 10.04
C MET A 234 1.82 -1.68 9.80
N THR A 235 1.15 -2.11 8.73
CA THR A 235 -0.22 -1.63 8.41
C THR A 235 -1.20 -2.01 9.51
N ALA A 236 -1.09 -3.24 10.05
CA ALA A 236 -1.92 -3.70 11.17
C ALA A 236 -1.73 -2.85 12.43
N LYS A 237 -0.51 -2.41 12.73
CA LYS A 237 -0.24 -1.50 13.87
C LYS A 237 -0.94 -0.16 13.69
N HIS A 238 -0.86 0.44 12.50
CA HIS A 238 -1.58 1.70 12.22
C HIS A 238 -3.09 1.52 12.25
N LEU A 239 -3.61 0.39 11.77
CA LEU A 239 -5.03 0.05 11.85
C LEU A 239 -5.48 -0.13 13.31
N SER A 240 -4.68 -0.85 14.12
CA SER A 240 -4.91 -1.09 15.54
C SER A 240 -5.02 0.20 16.34
N PHE A 241 -4.09 1.12 16.12
CA PHE A 241 -4.08 2.41 16.78
C PHE A 241 -5.38 3.19 16.57
N ARG A 242 -5.97 3.09 15.37
CA ARG A 242 -7.20 3.79 14.98
C ARG A 242 -8.46 3.08 15.44
N LEU A 243 -8.51 1.76 15.31
CA LEU A 243 -9.67 0.97 15.70
C LEU A 243 -9.71 0.66 17.21
N LYS A 244 -8.61 0.93 17.93
CA LYS A 244 -8.41 0.55 19.34
C LYS A 244 -8.57 -0.96 19.56
N ILE A 245 -8.17 -1.76 18.57
CA ILE A 245 -8.16 -3.23 18.62
C ILE A 245 -6.71 -3.71 18.63
N PRO A 246 -6.26 -4.53 19.59
CA PRO A 246 -4.86 -4.95 19.68
C PRO A 246 -4.39 -5.80 18.48
N THR A 247 -3.16 -5.57 18.02
CA THR A 247 -2.51 -6.40 17.00
C THR A 247 -1.79 -7.60 17.60
N ARG A 248 -1.92 -8.78 16.97
CA ARG A 248 -1.23 -10.02 17.33
C ARG A 248 -0.41 -10.56 16.17
N THR A 249 0.86 -10.18 16.13
CA THR A 249 1.85 -10.69 15.15
C THR A 249 2.45 -12.04 15.55
N ASP A 250 2.10 -12.55 16.73
CA ASP A 250 2.67 -13.74 17.36
C ASP A 250 1.73 -14.97 17.35
N PHE A 251 0.54 -14.85 16.74
CA PHE A 251 -0.41 -15.94 16.58
C PHE A 251 -0.08 -16.85 15.40
N LEU A 252 0.29 -16.26 14.26
CA LEU A 252 0.62 -16.99 13.06
C LEU A 252 2.10 -16.82 12.73
N ARG A 253 2.70 -17.88 12.24
CA ARG A 253 4.01 -17.85 11.59
C ARG A 253 3.92 -18.51 10.22
N ARG A 254 4.68 -17.98 9.27
CA ARG A 254 4.94 -18.68 8.02
C ARG A 254 6.06 -19.68 8.27
N LYS A 255 5.83 -20.96 7.95
CA LYS A 255 6.89 -21.97 7.90
C LYS A 255 7.81 -21.59 6.75
N GLU A 256 9.11 -21.56 6.99
CA GLU A 256 10.09 -21.16 5.97
C GLU A 256 9.95 -22.02 4.72
N ASP A 257 10.24 -21.42 3.56
CA ASP A 257 10.16 -22.08 2.26
C ASP A 257 11.27 -23.16 2.22
N SER A 258 10.99 -24.37 2.73
CA SER A 258 11.84 -25.54 2.48
C SER A 258 11.91 -25.75 0.97
N GLU A 259 13.13 -25.83 0.45
CA GLU A 259 13.48 -25.81 -0.97
C GLU A 259 12.49 -26.53 -1.91
N LYS A 260 12.18 -25.86 -3.04
CA LYS A 260 11.68 -26.43 -4.30
C LYS A 260 10.44 -27.33 -4.19
N SER A 261 9.27 -26.75 -4.42
CA SER A 261 8.19 -27.49 -5.11
C SER A 261 7.59 -26.62 -6.21
N ARG A 262 7.96 -26.95 -7.45
CA ARG A 262 7.49 -26.33 -8.70
C ARG A 262 6.09 -26.78 -9.11
N ASP A 263 5.37 -27.52 -8.28
CA ASP A 263 3.98 -27.92 -8.54
C ASP A 263 3.10 -27.56 -7.34
N VAL A 264 2.60 -26.33 -7.33
CA VAL A 264 1.63 -25.87 -6.32
C VAL A 264 0.23 -26.33 -6.72
N ASN A 265 0.00 -27.63 -6.61
CA ASN A 265 -1.33 -28.13 -6.31
C ASN A 265 -1.74 -27.57 -4.94
N LYS A 266 -3.04 -27.35 -4.77
CA LYS A 266 -3.72 -26.70 -3.63
C LYS A 266 -3.28 -27.21 -2.23
N SER A 267 -2.57 -28.34 -2.17
CA SER A 267 -2.02 -28.97 -0.97
C SER A 267 -0.79 -28.28 -0.35
N SER A 268 -0.03 -27.44 -1.07
CA SER A 268 1.20 -26.86 -0.46
C SER A 268 0.97 -25.58 0.36
N LEU A 269 -0.07 -24.79 0.05
CA LEU A 269 -0.33 -23.50 0.73
C LEU A 269 -0.94 -23.66 2.14
N MET A 270 -1.77 -24.69 2.36
CA MET A 270 -2.35 -24.97 3.69
C MET A 270 -1.28 -25.26 4.75
N ASN A 271 -0.13 -25.78 4.33
CA ASN A 271 0.98 -26.13 5.23
C ASN A 271 1.98 -24.99 5.44
N GLN A 272 1.88 -23.89 4.68
CA GLN A 272 2.82 -22.76 4.76
C GLN A 272 2.64 -21.92 6.01
N TYR A 273 1.47 -21.96 6.66
CA TYR A 273 1.21 -21.21 7.89
C TYR A 273 0.99 -22.17 9.04
N SER A 274 1.40 -21.75 10.24
CA SER A 274 1.09 -22.47 11.47
C SER A 274 0.72 -21.50 12.57
N PHE A 275 -0.22 -21.93 13.41
CA PHE A 275 -0.47 -21.25 14.67
C PHE A 275 0.65 -21.53 15.68
N VAL A 276 0.96 -20.54 16.51
CA VAL A 276 1.96 -20.66 17.58
C VAL A 276 1.27 -21.23 18.83
N GLN A 277 1.31 -22.56 19.01
CA GLN A 277 0.55 -23.30 20.04
C GLN A 277 0.56 -22.68 21.45
N LYS A 278 1.68 -22.09 21.89
CA LYS A 278 1.78 -21.40 23.20
C LYS A 278 0.75 -20.26 23.39
N LYS A 279 0.09 -19.83 22.31
CA LYS A 279 -0.89 -18.74 22.26
C LYS A 279 -2.33 -19.21 22.24
N GLU A 280 -2.59 -20.51 22.32
CA GLU A 280 -3.93 -21.11 22.22
C GLU A 280 -4.92 -20.50 23.23
N LYS A 281 -4.51 -20.38 24.50
CA LYS A 281 -5.34 -19.79 25.56
C LYS A 281 -5.75 -18.34 25.25
N GLU A 282 -4.93 -17.62 24.48
CA GLU A 282 -5.16 -16.21 24.18
C GLU A 282 -6.15 -16.02 23.01
N ILE A 283 -6.25 -17.00 22.09
CA ILE A 283 -7.13 -16.94 20.92
C ILE A 283 -8.44 -17.73 21.09
N ASN A 284 -8.48 -18.72 21.98
CA ASN A 284 -9.68 -19.53 22.19
C ASN A 284 -10.90 -18.67 22.55
N GLY A 285 -12.01 -18.84 21.84
CA GLY A 285 -13.23 -18.05 21.99
C GLY A 285 -13.23 -16.69 21.30
N ARG A 286 -12.12 -16.30 20.66
CA ARG A 286 -11.91 -14.92 20.16
C ARG A 286 -12.24 -14.76 18.68
N VAL A 287 -12.61 -13.54 18.31
CA VAL A 287 -12.86 -13.12 16.94
C VAL A 287 -11.64 -12.35 16.41
N VAL A 288 -11.19 -12.73 15.21
CA VAL A 288 -9.99 -12.15 14.58
C VAL A 288 -10.35 -11.40 13.31
N LEU A 289 -9.77 -10.19 13.16
CA LEU A 289 -9.63 -9.51 11.88
C LEU A 289 -8.27 -9.87 11.27
N LEU A 290 -8.29 -10.77 10.29
CA LEU A 290 -7.12 -11.12 9.48
C LEU A 290 -6.86 -10.01 8.46
N LEU A 291 -5.64 -9.47 8.44
CA LEU A 291 -5.21 -8.42 7.52
C LEU A 291 -4.20 -8.95 6.51
N ASP A 292 -4.45 -8.75 5.22
CA ASP A 292 -3.51 -9.08 4.13
C ASP A 292 -3.45 -7.94 3.09
N ASP A 293 -2.48 -7.99 2.18
CA ASP A 293 -2.31 -6.96 1.14
C ASP A 293 -3.33 -7.13 0.00
N VAL A 294 -3.28 -8.24 -0.72
CA VAL A 294 -4.07 -8.52 -1.91
C VAL A 294 -4.52 -9.95 -1.90
N MET A 295 -5.84 -10.14 -1.88
CA MET A 295 -6.42 -11.46 -2.05
C MET A 295 -6.49 -11.82 -3.54
N THR A 296 -5.73 -12.84 -3.93
CA THR A 296 -5.83 -13.48 -5.24
C THR A 296 -6.90 -14.59 -5.21
N ARG A 297 -6.50 -15.85 -5.01
CA ARG A 297 -7.43 -16.99 -4.91
C ARG A 297 -8.01 -17.21 -3.51
N GLY A 298 -7.45 -16.55 -2.49
CA GLY A 298 -7.85 -16.72 -1.09
C GLY A 298 -7.13 -17.85 -0.35
N HIS A 299 -6.23 -18.60 -0.99
CA HIS A 299 -5.51 -19.71 -0.34
C HIS A 299 -4.72 -19.29 0.91
N THR A 300 -4.09 -18.12 0.90
CA THR A 300 -3.40 -17.57 2.08
C THR A 300 -4.37 -17.37 3.23
N ALA A 301 -5.53 -16.77 2.96
CA ALA A 301 -6.57 -16.53 3.96
C ALA A 301 -7.19 -17.85 4.46
N GLU A 302 -7.42 -18.82 3.57
CA GLU A 302 -7.90 -20.16 3.90
C GLU A 302 -6.93 -20.89 4.85
N ALA A 303 -5.63 -20.87 4.53
CA ALA A 303 -4.59 -21.47 5.37
C ALA A 303 -4.50 -20.79 6.75
N CYS A 304 -4.45 -19.45 6.77
CA CYS A 304 -4.38 -18.70 8.03
C CYS A 304 -5.62 -18.92 8.90
N SER A 305 -6.82 -18.81 8.31
CA SER A 305 -8.07 -18.97 9.05
C SER A 305 -8.26 -20.38 9.58
N SER A 306 -7.86 -21.40 8.82
CA SER A 306 -7.90 -22.79 9.26
C SER A 306 -6.99 -23.01 10.47
N GLN A 307 -5.80 -22.40 10.47
CA GLN A 307 -4.92 -22.43 11.64
C GLN A 307 -5.52 -21.68 12.84
N LEU A 308 -6.13 -20.50 12.66
CA LEU A 308 -6.77 -19.78 13.76
C LEU A 308 -7.94 -20.56 14.35
N LYS A 309 -8.84 -21.10 13.50
CA LYS A 309 -10.04 -21.85 13.91
C LYS A 309 -9.69 -23.18 14.58
N ALA A 310 -8.63 -23.86 14.13
CA ALA A 310 -8.15 -25.09 14.77
C ALA A 310 -7.74 -24.91 16.24
N PHE A 311 -7.41 -23.68 16.66
CA PHE A 311 -7.04 -23.34 18.04
C PHE A 311 -8.14 -22.55 18.77
N GLY A 312 -9.41 -22.67 18.32
CA GLY A 312 -10.57 -22.17 19.04
C GLY A 312 -10.99 -20.73 18.69
N CYS A 313 -10.42 -20.11 17.65
CA CYS A 313 -10.94 -18.84 17.12
C CYS A 313 -12.38 -19.04 16.61
N THR A 314 -13.31 -18.20 17.05
CA THR A 314 -14.75 -18.37 16.77
C THR A 314 -15.13 -17.82 15.41
N LYS A 315 -14.61 -16.65 15.05
CA LYS A 315 -14.84 -16.00 13.76
C LYS A 315 -13.56 -15.36 13.22
N VAL A 316 -13.40 -15.43 11.90
CA VAL A 316 -12.32 -14.77 11.18
C VAL A 316 -12.92 -13.87 10.11
N PHE A 317 -12.78 -12.56 10.27
CA PHE A 317 -13.03 -11.59 9.21
C PHE A 317 -11.75 -11.33 8.43
N LEU A 318 -11.84 -11.16 7.12
CA LEU A 318 -10.70 -10.81 6.27
C LEU A 318 -10.85 -9.38 5.77
N LEU A 319 -9.82 -8.59 5.99
CA LEU A 319 -9.68 -7.26 5.42
C LEU A 319 -8.43 -7.23 4.53
N VAL A 320 -8.59 -6.78 3.29
CA VAL A 320 -7.47 -6.62 2.35
C VAL A 320 -7.46 -5.25 1.70
N LEU A 321 -6.31 -4.82 1.20
CA LEU A 321 -6.23 -3.61 0.38
C LEU A 321 -6.97 -3.86 -0.94
N ALA A 322 -6.82 -5.02 -1.57
CA ALA A 322 -7.50 -5.28 -2.83
C ALA A 322 -7.78 -6.75 -3.14
N PHE A 323 -8.76 -6.95 -4.02
CA PHE A 323 -8.91 -8.19 -4.78
C PHE A 323 -8.11 -8.13 -6.08
N ALA A 324 -7.40 -9.19 -6.44
CA ALA A 324 -6.72 -9.23 -7.75
C ALA A 324 -7.74 -9.34 -8.90
N GLU A 325 -7.52 -8.74 -10.07
CA GLU A 325 -8.51 -8.81 -11.16
C GLU A 325 -8.71 -10.22 -11.75
N SER A 326 -7.71 -11.10 -11.69
CA SER A 326 -7.89 -12.52 -12.06
C SER A 326 -8.91 -13.22 -11.15
N THR A 327 -9.06 -12.75 -9.90
CA THR A 327 -10.14 -13.11 -8.96
C THR A 327 -11.51 -12.65 -9.49
N LEU A 328 -11.58 -11.62 -10.31
CA LEU A 328 -12.84 -11.17 -10.92
C LEU A 328 -13.17 -11.96 -12.19
N GLN A 329 -12.17 -12.34 -12.99
CA GLN A 329 -12.38 -13.03 -14.25
C GLN A 329 -12.89 -14.47 -14.09
N SER A 330 -12.35 -15.26 -13.16
CA SER A 330 -12.83 -16.65 -12.98
C SER A 330 -14.25 -16.73 -12.42
N ASN A 331 -14.77 -15.62 -11.87
CA ASN A 331 -16.18 -15.48 -11.44
C ASN A 331 -17.13 -15.21 -12.61
N ARG A 332 -16.69 -14.56 -13.70
CA ARG A 332 -17.53 -14.40 -14.90
C ARG A 332 -17.86 -15.75 -15.53
N ARG A 333 -16.84 -16.61 -15.68
CA ARG A 333 -17.02 -17.94 -16.27
C ARG A 333 -17.93 -18.86 -15.46
N SER A 334 -17.95 -18.76 -14.14
CA SER A 334 -18.75 -19.63 -13.26
C SER A 334 -20.22 -19.18 -13.09
N ASN A 335 -20.53 -17.92 -13.39
CA ASN A 335 -21.91 -17.42 -13.44
C ASN A 335 -22.55 -17.52 -14.85
N GLU A 336 -21.77 -17.85 -15.88
CA GLU A 336 -22.28 -18.17 -17.22
C GLU A 336 -22.59 -19.68 -17.38
N THR A 337 -22.29 -20.50 -16.37
CA THR A 337 -22.53 -21.97 -16.36
C THR A 337 -23.59 -22.42 -15.35
N LYS A 338 -24.35 -21.50 -14.77
CA LYS A 338 -25.53 -21.77 -13.95
C LYS A 338 -26.72 -21.02 -14.55
#